data_AF-A0A935YS77-F1
#
_entry.id   AF-A0A935YS77-F1
#
_cell.length_a   1.000
_cell.length_b   1.000
_cell.length_c   1.000
_cell.angle_alpha   90.00
_cell.angle_beta   90.00
_cell.angle_gamma   90.00
#
_symmetry.space_group_name_H-M   'P 1'
#
loop_
_entity.id
_entity.type
_entity.pdbx_description
1 polymer ?
#
loop_
_entity_poly.entity_id
_entity_poly.type
_entity_poly.pdbx_seq_one_letter_code
_entity_poly.pdbx_strand_id
1 'polypeptide(L)' 'MSTNSNAAGLAALSICESLLLSLTDLEVIESNEAVSILEDAAAAHRGALAAAQNPDDHQAAADVIDRIIKGKNSVRHD' A
#
# COMPACT_ATOMS: atom_id res chain seq x y z
N MET A 1 10.47 18.17 1.63
CA MET A 1 10.70 16.71 1.77
C MET A 1 12.06 16.35 1.21
N SER A 2 12.89 15.62 1.97
CA SER A 2 14.22 15.17 1.56
C SER A 2 14.11 14.09 0.46
N THR A 3 14.87 14.24 -0.63
CA THR A 3 14.86 13.36 -1.81
C THR A 3 15.11 11.88 -1.51
N ASN A 4 15.88 11.56 -0.46
CA ASN A 4 16.14 10.20 0.00
C ASN A 4 14.89 9.48 0.53
N SER A 5 13.97 10.19 1.17
CA SER A 5 12.71 9.61 1.67
C SER A 5 11.80 9.20 0.52
N ASN A 6 11.83 9.93 -0.60
CA ASN A 6 11.08 9.59 -1.80
C ASN A 6 11.65 8.34 -2.52
N ALA A 7 12.98 8.23 -2.62
CA ALA A 7 13.63 7.07 -3.24
C ALA A 7 13.41 5.79 -2.41
N ALA A 8 13.54 5.88 -1.08
CA ALA A 8 13.27 4.77 -0.18
C ALA A 8 11.80 4.32 -0.23
N GLY A 9 10.87 5.28 -0.25
CA GLY A 9 9.44 4.98 -0.39
C GLY A 9 9.09 4.29 -1.71
N LEU A 10 9.68 4.76 -2.82
CA LEU A 10 9.47 4.14 -4.14
C LEU A 10 10.05 2.72 -4.21
N ALA A 11 11.24 2.51 -3.63
CA ALA A 11 11.86 1.18 -3.56
C ALA A 11 11.02 0.21 -2.72
N ALA A 12 10.55 0.64 -1.55
CA ALA A 12 9.70 -0.17 -0.68
C ALA A 12 8.39 -0.55 -1.38
N LEU A 13 7.76 0.42 -2.07
CA LEU A 13 6.54 0.17 -2.84
C LEU A 13 6.75 -0.87 -3.93
N SER A 14 7.80 -0.71 -4.75
CA SER A 14 8.11 -1.65 -5.84
C SER A 14 8.41 -3.07 -5.33
N ILE A 15 9.09 -3.20 -4.19
CA ILE A 15 9.33 -4.49 -3.54
C ILE A 15 8.00 -5.12 -3.09
N CYS A 16 7.14 -4.37 -2.40
CA CYS A 16 5.85 -4.87 -1.93
C CYS A 16 4.91 -5.25 -3.09
N GLU A 17 4.90 -4.48 -4.18
CA GLU A 17 4.13 -4.81 -5.39
C GLU A 17 4.62 -6.12 -6.01
N SER A 18 5.94 -6.29 -6.13
CA SER A 18 6.54 -7.51 -6.69
C SER A 18 6.20 -8.74 -5.84
N LEU A 19 6.16 -8.59 -4.50
CA LEU A 19 5.76 -9.64 -3.58
C LEU A 19 4.27 -9.97 -3.72
N LEU A 20 3.37 -8.98 -3.72
CA LEU A 20 1.93 -9.21 -3.87
C LEU A 20 1.58 -9.85 -5.21
N LEU A 21 2.24 -9.42 -6.30
CA LEU A 21 2.12 -10.05 -7.62
C LEU A 21 2.57 -11.51 -7.55
N SER A 22 3.76 -11.78 -7.03
CA SER A 22 4.29 -13.15 -6.93
C SER A 22 3.40 -14.06 -6.08
N LEU A 23 2.86 -13.56 -4.97
CA LEU A 23 1.95 -14.32 -4.11
C LEU A 23 0.62 -14.63 -4.80
N THR A 24 0.12 -13.69 -5.63
CA THR A 24 -1.11 -13.91 -6.41
C THR A 24 -0.86 -14.86 -7.57
N ASP A 25 0.25 -14.71 -8.30
CA ASP A 25 0.62 -15.55 -9.45
C ASP A 25 0.92 -17.00 -9.06
N LEU A 26 1.45 -17.21 -7.85
CA LEU A 26 1.67 -18.53 -7.27
C LEU A 26 0.42 -19.11 -6.57
N GLU A 27 -0.73 -18.42 -6.66
CA GLU A 27 -1.99 -18.80 -6.02
C GLU A 27 -1.87 -19.01 -4.49
N VAL A 28 -0.93 -18.31 -3.85
CA VAL A 28 -0.75 -18.34 -2.38
C VAL A 28 -1.85 -17.55 -1.70
N ILE A 29 -2.28 -16.44 -2.32
CA ILE A 29 -3.41 -15.61 -1.88
C ILE A 29 -4.30 -15.29 -3.07
N GLU A 30 -5.59 -15.11 -2.82
CA GLU A 30 -6.52 -14.65 -3.85
C GLU A 30 -6.35 -13.14 -4.12
N SER A 31 -6.75 -12.71 -5.32
CA SER A 31 -6.73 -11.29 -5.70
C SER A 31 -7.59 -10.38 -4.81
N ASN A 32 -8.64 -10.93 -4.18
CA ASN A 32 -9.51 -10.23 -3.21
C ASN A 32 -8.84 -10.11 -1.83
N GLU A 33 -8.02 -11.09 -1.47
CA GLU A 33 -7.29 -11.17 -0.22
C GLU A 33 -6.15 -10.16 -0.23
N ALA A 34 -5.45 -10.02 -1.35
CA ALA A 34 -4.49 -8.94 -1.56
C ALA A 34 -5.14 -7.54 -1.38
N VAL A 35 -6.39 -7.35 -1.81
CA VAL A 35 -7.11 -6.08 -1.60
C VAL A 35 -7.48 -5.90 -0.12
N SER A 36 -7.99 -6.95 0.52
CA SER A 36 -8.38 -6.93 1.93
C SER A 36 -7.18 -6.63 2.84
N ILE A 37 -6.01 -7.21 2.55
CA ILE A 37 -4.75 -6.93 3.26
C ILE A 37 -4.39 -5.44 3.18
N LEU A 38 -4.55 -4.82 2.01
CA LEU A 38 -4.28 -3.39 1.82
C LEU A 38 -5.32 -2.53 2.54
N GLU A 39 -6.60 -2.91 2.53
CA GLU A 39 -7.65 -2.22 3.29
C GLU A 39 -7.38 -2.26 4.79
N ASP A 40 -6.97 -3.41 5.32
CA ASP A 40 -6.58 -3.58 6.72
C ASP A 40 -5.38 -2.71 7.08
N ALA A 41 -4.36 -2.64 6.20
CA ALA A 41 -3.21 -1.76 6.40
C ALA A 41 -3.63 -0.28 6.46
N ALA A 42 -4.49 0.17 5.55
CA ALA A 42 -5.02 1.53 5.56
C ALA A 42 -5.85 1.81 6.82
N ALA A 43 -6.68 0.87 7.26
CA ALA A 43 -7.45 0.96 8.48
C ALA A 43 -6.55 1.06 9.72
N ALA A 44 -5.47 0.28 9.79
CA ALA A 44 -4.49 0.35 10.87
C ALA A 44 -3.81 1.73 10.96
N HIS A 45 -3.42 2.30 9.81
CA HIS A 45 -2.87 3.65 9.77
C HIS A 45 -3.87 4.71 10.25
N ARG A 46 -5.14 4.64 9.81
CA ARG A 46 -6.20 5.54 10.27
C ARG A 46 -6.51 5.39 11.76
N GLY A 47 -6.51 4.15 12.27
CA GLY A 47 -6.72 3.88 13.69
C GLY A 47 -5.60 4.42 14.59
N ALA A 48 -4.37 4.48 14.07
CA ALA A 48 -3.22 5.00 14.79
C ALA A 48 -3.19 6.54 14.90
N LEU A 49 -3.97 7.28 14.07
CA LEU A 49 -3.93 8.75 14.01
C LEU A 49 -4.12 9.42 15.36
N ALA A 50 -5.02 8.90 16.21
CA ALA A 50 -5.35 9.50 17.49
C ALA A 50 -4.21 9.41 18.53
N ALA A 51 -3.28 8.45 18.36
CA ALA A 51 -2.19 8.19 19.30
C ALA A 51 -0.79 8.40 18.68
N ALA A 52 -0.72 8.73 17.39
CA ALA A 52 0.53 8.89 16.67
C ALA A 52 1.23 10.20 17.04
N GLN A 53 2.56 10.15 17.16
CA GLN A 53 3.39 11.36 17.26
C GLN A 53 3.34 12.19 15.96
N ASN A 54 3.21 11.52 14.81
CA ASN A 54 3.11 12.12 13.49
C ASN A 54 1.82 11.64 12.77
N PRO A 55 0.65 12.20 13.10
CA PRO A 55 -0.62 11.80 12.48
C PRO A 55 -0.62 12.05 10.96
N ASP A 56 0.06 13.10 10.47
CA ASP A 56 0.12 13.41 9.04
C ASP A 56 0.82 12.31 8.22
N ASP A 57 1.86 11.67 8.78
CA ASP A 57 2.57 10.56 8.12
C ASP A 57 1.66 9.32 8.00
N HIS A 58 0.89 9.03 9.06
CA HIS A 58 -0.08 7.92 9.05
C HIS A 58 -1.23 8.19 8.07
N GLN A 59 -1.73 9.42 8.00
CA GLN A 59 -2.76 9.80 7.04
C GLN A 59 -2.24 9.67 5.60
N ALA A 60 -1.04 10.21 5.33
CA ALA A 60 -0.42 10.11 4.01
C ALA A 60 -0.18 8.66 3.58
N ALA A 61 0.22 7.77 4.51
CA ALA A 61 0.37 6.35 4.24
C ALA A 61 -0.96 5.68 3.87
N ALA A 62 -2.04 5.95 4.62
CA ALA A 62 -3.37 5.44 4.32
C ALA A 62 -3.87 5.91 2.93
N ASP A 63 -3.63 7.18 2.59
CA ASP A 63 -4.04 7.76 1.31
C ASP A 63 -3.26 7.15 0.12
N VAL A 64 -1.98 6.84 0.32
CA VAL A 64 -1.18 6.12 -0.69
C VAL A 64 -1.72 4.71 -0.91
N ILE A 65 -2.07 3.99 0.17
CA ILE A 65 -2.63 2.64 0.08
C ILE A 65 -3.97 2.64 -0.66
N ASP A 66 -4.87 3.57 -0.35
CA ASP A 66 -6.15 3.74 -1.07
C ASP A 66 -5.94 3.98 -2.57
N ARG A 67 -4.91 4.76 -2.93
CA ARG A 67 -4.56 5.02 -4.33
C ARG A 67 -4.03 3.77 -5.03
N ILE A 68 -3.30 2.90 -4.34
CA ILE A 68 -2.83 1.61 -4.90
C ILE A 68 -4.03 0.70 -5.17
N ILE A 69 -4.96 0.58 -4.23
CA ILE A 69 -6.18 -0.21 -4.38
C ILE A 69 -6.99 0.26 -5.60
N LYS A 70 -7.18 1.58 -5.73
CA LYS A 70 -7.89 2.20 -6.88
C LYS A 70 -7.09 2.08 -8.19
N GLY A 71 -5.77 2.19 -8.11
CA GLY A 71 -4.84 2.15 -9.24
C GLY A 71 -4.72 0.77 -9.91
N LYS A 72 -5.07 -0.31 -9.21
CA LYS A 72 -5.14 -1.68 -9.77
C LYS A 72 -6.10 -1.80 -10.97
N ASN A 73 -6.94 -0.79 -11.21
CA ASN A 73 -7.81 -0.69 -12.39
C ASN A 73 -7.12 -0.10 -13.64
N SER A 74 -5.90 0.41 -13.54
CA SER A 74 -5.18 1.08 -14.65
C SER A 74 -4.14 0.20 -15.34
N VAL A 75 -3.82 -1.00 -14.81
CA VAL A 75 -2.76 -1.89 -15.35
C VAL A 75 -3.33 -3.18 -15.95
N ARG A 76 -4.65 -3.43 -15.83
CA ARG A 76 -5.32 -4.64 -16.37
C ARG A 76 -6.20 -4.39 -17.61
N HIS A 77 -6.06 -3.26 -18.27
CA HIS A 77 -6.37 -3.13 -19.69
C HIS A 77 -4.98 -2.95 -20.32
N ASP A 78 -4.41 -3.96 -20.97
CA ASP A 78 -4.70 -4.36 -22.35
C ASP A 78 -4.47 -5.86 -22.61
#